data_AF-A0A344U741-F1
#
_entry.id   AF-A0A344U741-F1
#
_cell.length_a   1.000
_cell.length_b   1.000
_cell.length_c   1.000
_cell.angle_alpha   90.00
_cell.angle_beta   90.00
_cell.angle_gamma   90.00
#
_symmetry.space_group_name_H-M   'P 1'
#
loop_
_entity.id
_entity.type
_entity.pdbx_description
1 polymer ?
#
loop_
_entity_poly.entity_id
_entity_poly.type
_entity_poly.pdbx_seq_one_letter_code
_entity_poly.pdbx_strand_id
1 'polypeptide(L)'
;MRKGEGAYSLGWDWVSGSGPRNREYHDGDTMTELIKDSVSMERLRADTLSKWQENGQQEGTVSYSISKDGKLGALRKLVGTDIPAIATADEDHLGEAFMGSYSLDYSVKGQDPDGSLVVEYTLNNSTSNESFLHYVGYYDWLENFNREDGVFSTIDQKITWTERVPAEGK
;
A
#
# COMPACT_ATOMS: atom_id res chain seq x y z
N MET A 1 16.46 14.32 6.22
CA MET A 1 15.90 13.94 4.90
C MET A 1 16.65 12.73 4.39
N ARG A 2 16.14 11.51 4.59
CA ARG A 2 16.74 10.30 4.01
C ARG A 2 16.11 10.03 2.64
N LYS A 3 16.71 10.60 1.59
CA LYS A 3 16.31 10.44 0.18
C LYS A 3 16.61 9.05 -0.41
N GLY A 4 16.37 7.96 0.33
CA GLY A 4 16.78 6.63 -0.15
C GLY A 4 16.07 5.43 0.46
N GLU A 5 15.07 5.62 1.31
CA GLU A 5 14.29 4.51 1.89
C GLU A 5 13.11 4.17 0.96
N GLY A 6 13.41 3.62 -0.22
CA GLY A 6 12.43 3.19 -1.22
C GLY A 6 11.91 1.76 -1.01
N ALA A 7 10.94 1.36 -1.84
CA ALA A 7 10.32 0.03 -1.76
C ALA A 7 11.33 -1.13 -1.92
N TYR A 8 12.41 -0.92 -2.69
CA TYR A 8 13.50 -1.89 -2.78
C TYR A 8 14.34 -2.04 -1.49
N SER A 9 14.49 -0.98 -0.69
CA SER A 9 15.18 -1.10 0.61
C SER A 9 14.33 -1.85 1.63
N LEU A 10 13.00 -1.74 1.52
CA LEU A 10 12.07 -2.57 2.28
C LEU A 10 12.26 -4.04 1.93
N GLY A 11 12.32 -4.36 0.63
CA GLY A 11 12.52 -5.74 0.21
C GLY A 11 13.88 -6.31 0.60
N TRP A 12 14.95 -5.52 0.51
CA TRP A 12 16.27 -5.93 0.96
C TRP A 12 16.34 -6.20 2.46
N ASP A 13 15.75 -5.32 3.28
CA ASP A 13 15.73 -5.46 4.74
C ASP A 13 14.87 -6.65 5.20
N TRP A 14 13.81 -6.97 4.45
CA TRP A 14 13.05 -8.19 4.67
C TRP A 14 13.89 -9.45 4.36
N VAL A 15 14.50 -9.53 3.16
CA VAL A 15 15.31 -10.69 2.74
C VAL A 15 16.52 -10.89 3.65
N SER A 16 17.19 -9.82 4.04
CA SER A 16 18.40 -9.89 4.85
C SER A 16 18.14 -10.03 6.34
N GLY A 17 16.91 -9.76 6.80
CA GLY A 17 16.62 -9.60 8.22
C GLY A 17 17.34 -8.40 8.85
N SER A 18 17.93 -7.51 8.04
CA SER A 18 18.62 -6.31 8.51
C SER A 18 17.71 -5.08 8.47
N GLY A 19 18.00 -4.05 9.27
CA GLY A 19 17.25 -2.80 9.28
C GLY A 19 15.98 -2.76 10.16
N PRO A 20 15.30 -1.59 10.23
CA PRO A 20 14.20 -1.35 11.16
C PRO A 20 12.95 -2.17 10.81
N ARG A 21 12.34 -2.80 11.82
CA ARG A 21 11.08 -3.56 11.70
C ARG A 21 9.83 -2.70 11.79
N ASN A 22 9.98 -1.50 12.35
CA ASN A 22 8.95 -0.47 12.34
C ASN A 22 9.43 0.66 11.45
N ARG A 23 8.65 1.02 10.44
CA ARG A 23 8.97 2.10 9.52
C ARG A 23 7.80 3.07 9.42
N GLU A 24 8.13 4.35 9.51
CA GLU A 24 7.18 5.44 9.31
C GLU A 24 7.56 6.17 8.02
N TYR A 25 6.56 6.42 7.19
CA TYR A 25 6.70 7.11 5.91
C TYR A 25 5.71 8.28 5.85
N HIS A 26 6.14 9.36 5.21
CA HIS A 26 5.39 10.60 5.07
C HIS A 26 5.40 11.12 3.63
N ASP A 27 4.68 12.20 3.36
CA ASP A 27 4.69 12.88 2.05
C ASP A 27 6.12 13.16 1.56
N GLY A 28 6.38 12.81 0.30
CA GLY A 28 7.69 12.94 -0.34
C GLY A 28 8.64 11.77 -0.13
N ASP A 29 8.32 10.80 0.74
CA ASP A 29 9.04 9.54 0.78
C ASP A 29 8.65 8.67 -0.42
N THR A 30 9.62 7.98 -1.03
CA THR A 30 9.39 7.16 -2.22
C THR A 30 8.27 6.14 -2.03
N MET A 31 8.21 5.51 -0.85
CA MET A 31 7.14 4.56 -0.54
C MET A 31 5.76 5.21 -0.55
N THR A 32 5.64 6.41 0.03
CA THR A 32 4.39 7.17 0.05
C THR A 32 3.94 7.55 -1.35
N GLU A 33 4.86 8.02 -2.20
CA GLU A 33 4.52 8.40 -3.57
C GLU A 33 4.11 7.17 -4.41
N LEU A 34 4.80 6.03 -4.26
CA LEU A 34 4.39 4.77 -4.93
C LEU A 34 2.98 4.32 -4.54
N ILE A 35 2.58 4.51 -3.28
CA ILE A 35 1.20 4.21 -2.85
C ILE A 35 0.22 5.21 -3.42
N LYS A 36 0.55 6.51 -3.44
CA LYS A 36 -0.31 7.55 -4.03
C LYS A 36 -0.55 7.30 -5.53
N ASP A 37 0.46 6.84 -6.24
CA ASP A 37 0.39 6.61 -7.69
C ASP A 37 -0.15 5.21 -8.05
N SER A 38 -0.41 4.35 -7.06
CA SER A 38 -0.94 3.01 -7.30
C SER A 38 -2.34 3.04 -7.91
N VAL A 39 -2.61 2.16 -8.87
CA VAL A 39 -3.89 2.05 -9.59
C VAL A 39 -5.09 1.89 -8.64
N SER A 40 -4.93 1.11 -7.57
CA SER A 40 -5.92 0.94 -6.50
C SER A 40 -6.40 2.27 -5.90
N MET A 41 -5.55 3.30 -5.84
CA MET A 41 -5.91 4.59 -5.24
C MET A 41 -6.97 5.33 -6.03
N GLU A 42 -7.09 5.14 -7.35
CA GLU A 42 -8.19 5.73 -8.12
C GLU A 42 -9.54 5.35 -7.52
N ARG A 43 -9.71 4.05 -7.23
CA ARG A 43 -10.94 3.53 -6.62
C ARG A 43 -11.09 3.96 -5.17
N LEU A 44 -10.02 3.94 -4.38
CA LEU A 44 -10.08 4.32 -2.95
C LEU A 44 -10.43 5.80 -2.76
N ARG A 45 -9.92 6.67 -3.64
CA ARG A 45 -10.30 8.09 -3.71
C ARG A 45 -11.77 8.25 -4.07
N ALA A 46 -12.24 7.53 -5.10
CA ALA A 46 -13.66 7.56 -5.48
C ALA A 46 -14.58 7.07 -4.35
N ASP A 47 -14.22 5.97 -3.67
CA ASP A 47 -14.97 5.44 -2.52
C ASP A 47 -14.98 6.46 -1.36
N THR A 48 -13.87 7.17 -1.11
CA THR A 48 -13.78 8.24 -0.11
C THR A 48 -14.74 9.39 -0.45
N LEU A 49 -14.72 9.84 -1.70
CA LEU A 49 -15.57 10.91 -2.19
C LEU A 49 -17.06 10.53 -2.13
N SER A 50 -17.42 9.30 -2.51
CA SER A 50 -18.81 8.80 -2.43
C SER A 50 -19.32 8.84 -1.00
N LYS A 51 -18.53 8.36 -0.02
CA LYS A 51 -18.89 8.41 1.41
C LYS A 51 -19.09 9.83 1.92
N TRP A 52 -18.24 10.77 1.47
CA TRP A 52 -18.40 12.19 1.79
C TRP A 52 -19.70 12.76 1.19
N GLN A 53 -19.97 12.51 -0.09
CA GLN A 53 -21.15 13.05 -0.78
C GLN A 53 -22.47 12.48 -0.26
N GLU A 54 -22.51 11.19 0.07
CA GLU A 54 -23.72 10.53 0.57
C GLU A 54 -24.09 10.99 1.98
N ASN A 55 -23.11 11.08 2.89
CA ASN A 55 -23.37 11.17 4.32
C ASN A 55 -22.59 12.30 5.03
N GLY A 56 -21.78 13.08 4.32
CA GLY A 56 -20.87 14.06 4.94
C GLY A 56 -19.81 13.42 5.84
N GLN A 57 -19.43 12.16 5.55
CA GLN A 57 -18.59 11.36 6.43
C GLN A 57 -17.16 11.89 6.47
N GLN A 58 -16.81 12.59 7.55
CA GLN A 58 -15.48 13.20 7.75
C GLN A 58 -14.37 12.16 7.97
N GLU A 59 -14.68 11.02 8.57
CA GLU A 59 -13.69 9.98 8.89
C GLU A 59 -14.22 8.60 8.51
N GLY A 60 -13.33 7.71 8.07
CA GLY A 60 -13.68 6.34 7.78
C GLY A 60 -12.51 5.52 7.28
N THR A 61 -12.82 4.32 6.79
CA THR A 61 -11.82 3.40 6.24
C THR A 61 -12.23 2.97 4.84
N VAL A 62 -11.29 2.92 3.89
CA VAL A 62 -11.45 2.34 2.56
C VAL A 62 -10.38 1.26 2.35
N SER A 63 -10.70 0.19 1.63
CA SER A 63 -9.82 -0.99 1.57
C SER A 63 -9.66 -1.53 0.16
N TYR A 64 -8.44 -1.93 -0.15
CA TYR A 64 -8.07 -2.63 -1.36
C TYR A 64 -7.75 -4.11 -1.03
N SER A 65 -8.23 -5.03 -1.86
CA SER A 65 -7.99 -6.45 -1.69
C SER A 65 -7.66 -7.14 -3.00
N ILE A 66 -6.48 -7.76 -3.06
CA ILE A 66 -5.99 -8.55 -4.20
C ILE A 66 -6.80 -9.85 -4.35
N SER A 67 -7.33 -10.37 -3.24
CA SER A 67 -8.12 -11.61 -3.22
C SER A 67 -9.61 -11.40 -3.50
N LYS A 68 -10.04 -10.21 -3.92
CA LYS A 68 -11.46 -9.92 -4.18
C LYS A 68 -12.07 -10.89 -5.20
N ASP A 69 -11.28 -11.33 -6.18
CA ASP A 69 -11.67 -12.31 -7.20
C ASP A 69 -11.32 -13.77 -6.81
N GLY A 70 -11.03 -14.01 -5.53
CA GLY A 70 -10.65 -15.31 -4.99
C GLY A 70 -9.18 -15.68 -5.23
N LYS A 71 -8.78 -16.86 -4.73
CA LYS A 71 -7.37 -17.33 -4.75
C LYS A 71 -6.76 -17.39 -6.17
N LEU A 72 -7.56 -17.74 -7.18
CA LEU A 72 -7.10 -17.79 -8.57
C LEU A 72 -6.86 -16.38 -9.14
N GLY A 73 -7.68 -15.39 -8.76
CA GLY A 73 -7.47 -13.99 -9.12
C GLY A 73 -6.20 -13.41 -8.48
N ALA A 74 -6.00 -13.69 -7.19
CA ALA A 74 -4.77 -13.29 -6.49
C ALA A 74 -3.51 -13.88 -7.13
N LEU A 75 -3.53 -15.16 -7.52
CA LEU A 75 -2.40 -15.79 -8.20
C LEU A 75 -2.14 -15.20 -9.59
N ARG A 76 -3.19 -14.86 -10.35
CA ARG A 76 -3.07 -14.23 -11.66
C ARG A 76 -2.48 -12.82 -11.56
N LYS A 77 -2.95 -12.00 -10.62
CA LYS A 77 -2.37 -10.67 -10.37
C LYS A 77 -0.90 -10.79 -10.01
N LEU A 78 -0.57 -11.75 -9.14
CA LEU A 78 0.81 -11.96 -8.71
C LEU A 78 1.74 -12.25 -9.88
N VAL A 79 1.43 -13.27 -10.69
CA VAL A 79 2.30 -13.71 -11.79
C VAL A 79 2.27 -12.73 -12.97
N GLY A 80 1.12 -12.12 -13.21
CA GLY A 80 0.90 -11.27 -14.39
C GLY A 80 1.24 -9.80 -14.20
N THR A 81 1.22 -9.29 -12.96
CA THR A 81 1.34 -7.85 -12.66
C THR A 81 2.41 -7.61 -11.61
N ASP A 82 2.30 -8.22 -10.42
CA ASP A 82 3.17 -7.87 -9.30
C ASP A 82 4.64 -8.26 -9.56
N ILE A 83 4.90 -9.52 -9.98
CA ILE A 83 6.26 -10.00 -10.30
C ILE A 83 6.91 -9.19 -11.43
N PRO A 84 6.24 -8.98 -12.59
CA PRO A 84 6.76 -8.09 -13.61
C PRO A 84 7.06 -6.68 -13.09
N ALA A 85 6.15 -6.08 -12.33
CA ALA A 85 6.31 -4.71 -11.83
C ALA A 85 7.56 -4.56 -10.96
N ILE A 86 7.81 -5.52 -10.08
CA ILE A 86 9.03 -5.59 -9.27
C ILE A 86 10.28 -5.73 -10.15
N ALA A 87 10.23 -6.63 -11.13
CA ALA A 87 11.38 -6.94 -11.98
C ALA A 87 11.73 -5.76 -12.92
N THR A 88 10.74 -4.99 -13.34
CA THR A 88 10.91 -3.86 -14.27
C THR A 88 10.91 -2.50 -13.57
N ALA A 89 10.72 -2.44 -12.26
CA ALA A 89 10.50 -1.21 -11.50
C ALA A 89 9.33 -0.37 -12.05
N ASP A 90 8.21 -1.04 -12.36
CA ASP A 90 6.97 -0.38 -12.81
C ASP A 90 6.28 0.31 -11.62
N GLU A 91 6.54 1.61 -11.46
CA GLU A 91 6.12 2.41 -10.30
C GLU A 91 4.59 2.41 -10.08
N ASP A 92 3.78 2.28 -11.15
CA ASP A 92 2.31 2.26 -11.11
C ASP A 92 1.74 1.05 -10.35
N HIS A 93 2.48 -0.06 -10.34
CA HIS A 93 2.07 -1.32 -9.72
C HIS A 93 2.99 -1.74 -8.56
N LEU A 94 4.15 -1.09 -8.43
CA LEU A 94 5.16 -1.44 -7.44
C LEU A 94 4.66 -1.22 -6.01
N GLY A 95 3.93 -0.12 -5.76
CA GLY A 95 3.34 0.15 -4.46
C GLY A 95 2.40 -0.96 -3.99
N GLU A 96 1.48 -1.38 -4.88
CA GLU A 96 0.58 -2.51 -4.61
C GLU A 96 1.33 -3.83 -4.44
N ALA A 97 2.34 -4.09 -5.27
CA ALA A 97 3.13 -5.31 -5.24
C ALA A 97 3.87 -5.47 -3.90
N PHE A 98 4.30 -4.36 -3.29
CA PHE A 98 4.93 -4.39 -1.96
C PHE A 98 3.93 -4.44 -0.80
N MET A 99 2.74 -3.82 -0.94
CA MET A 99 1.77 -3.73 0.15
C MET A 99 0.75 -4.87 0.20
N GLY A 100 0.48 -5.52 -0.92
CA GLY A 100 -0.56 -6.53 -0.98
C GLY A 100 -1.97 -5.93 -0.83
N SER A 101 -2.80 -6.55 0.01
CA SER A 101 -4.10 -6.00 0.39
C SER A 101 -3.94 -5.08 1.58
N TYR A 102 -4.55 -3.90 1.55
CA TYR A 102 -4.39 -2.90 2.61
C TYR A 102 -5.66 -2.07 2.81
N SER A 103 -5.72 -1.40 3.97
CA SER A 103 -6.78 -0.44 4.28
C SER A 103 -6.18 0.92 4.58
N LEU A 104 -6.91 1.96 4.21
CA LEU A 104 -6.60 3.35 4.50
C LEU A 104 -7.66 3.88 5.44
N ASP A 105 -7.23 4.33 6.60
CA ASP A 105 -8.01 5.24 7.42
C ASP A 105 -7.90 6.63 6.81
N TYR A 106 -9.02 7.34 6.67
CA TYR A 106 -9.07 8.67 6.09
C TYR A 106 -9.73 9.67 7.02
N SER A 107 -9.29 10.92 6.93
CA SER A 107 -9.85 12.06 7.63
C SER A 107 -9.92 13.25 6.67
N VAL A 108 -11.13 13.68 6.32
CA VAL A 108 -11.40 14.86 5.49
C VAL A 108 -11.10 16.11 6.33
N LYS A 109 -10.05 16.82 5.97
CA LYS A 109 -9.60 18.05 6.66
C LYS A 109 -10.30 19.30 6.15
N GLY A 110 -10.86 19.25 4.95
CA GLY A 110 -11.60 20.34 4.36
C GLY A 110 -12.07 20.06 2.95
N GLN A 111 -12.79 21.02 2.38
CA GLN A 111 -13.21 21.04 0.99
C GLN A 111 -12.77 22.36 0.37
N ASP A 112 -12.05 22.28 -0.75
CA ASP A 112 -11.67 23.43 -1.55
C ASP A 112 -12.90 24.02 -2.28
N PRO A 113 -12.88 25.32 -2.65
CA PRO A 113 -14.03 25.98 -3.29
C PRO A 113 -14.51 25.33 -4.61
N ASP A 114 -13.65 24.55 -5.26
CA ASP A 114 -13.95 23.84 -6.49
C ASP A 114 -14.62 22.46 -6.28
N GLY A 115 -14.86 22.10 -5.01
CA GLY A 115 -15.48 20.87 -4.57
C GLY A 115 -14.50 19.76 -4.18
N SER A 116 -13.20 19.92 -4.45
CA SER A 116 -12.17 18.92 -4.13
C SER A 116 -12.01 18.77 -2.63
N LEU A 117 -11.75 17.55 -2.15
CA LEU A 117 -11.51 17.28 -0.74
C LEU A 117 -10.03 17.34 -0.42
N VAL A 118 -9.68 17.91 0.74
CA VAL A 118 -8.36 17.75 1.34
C VAL A 118 -8.46 16.61 2.34
N VAL A 119 -7.77 15.51 2.08
CA VAL A 119 -7.91 14.26 2.84
C VAL A 119 -6.55 13.84 3.37
N GLU A 120 -6.46 13.57 4.66
CA GLU A 120 -5.34 12.86 5.26
C GLU A 120 -5.64 11.37 5.26
N TYR A 121 -4.73 10.58 4.71
CA TYR A 121 -4.79 9.12 4.74
C TYR A 121 -3.73 8.58 5.70
N THR A 122 -4.07 7.50 6.40
CA THR A 122 -3.15 6.69 7.17
C THR A 122 -3.30 5.23 6.78
N LEU A 123 -2.21 4.64 6.28
CA LEU A 123 -2.08 3.22 6.01
C LEU A 123 -1.27 2.61 7.15
N ASN A 124 -1.86 1.66 7.86
CA ASN A 124 -1.14 0.78 8.78
C ASN A 124 -1.08 -0.60 8.14
N ASN A 125 0.11 -1.04 7.75
CA ASN A 125 0.31 -2.35 7.15
C ASN A 125 1.34 -3.13 7.94
N SER A 126 0.97 -4.34 8.31
CA SER A 126 1.91 -5.31 8.87
C SER A 126 2.21 -6.30 7.76
N THR A 127 3.35 -6.09 7.10
CA THR A 127 3.76 -6.99 6.02
C THR A 127 4.27 -8.28 6.65
N SER A 128 3.37 -9.23 6.84
CA SER A 128 3.70 -10.60 7.26
C SER A 128 4.39 -11.35 6.13
N ASN A 129 5.04 -12.48 6.44
CA ASN A 129 5.66 -13.29 5.40
C ASN A 129 4.65 -13.72 4.36
N GLU A 130 3.38 -13.95 4.66
CA GLU A 130 2.39 -14.35 3.65
C GLU A 130 2.21 -13.29 2.54
N SER A 131 2.34 -12.00 2.88
CA SER A 131 2.23 -10.89 1.92
C SER A 131 3.52 -10.66 1.12
N PHE A 132 4.69 -10.96 1.71
CA PHE A 132 5.99 -10.84 1.05
C PHE A 132 6.45 -12.17 0.36
N LEU A 133 5.94 -13.33 0.78
CA LEU A 133 6.14 -14.62 0.11
C LEU A 133 5.37 -14.67 -1.22
N HIS A 134 4.41 -13.77 -1.41
CA HIS A 134 3.87 -13.44 -2.72
C HIS A 134 4.98 -12.87 -3.66
N TYR A 135 5.92 -12.06 -3.15
CA TYR A 135 7.02 -11.43 -3.91
C TYR A 135 8.12 -12.42 -4.35
N VAL A 136 8.43 -13.45 -3.57
CA VAL A 136 9.42 -14.50 -3.92
C VAL A 136 8.68 -15.81 -4.20
N GLY A 137 8.32 -16.02 -5.47
CA GLY A 137 7.54 -17.17 -5.92
C GLY A 137 7.85 -18.49 -5.21
N TYR A 138 6.77 -19.10 -4.70
CA TYR A 138 6.60 -20.51 -4.33
C TYR A 138 7.87 -21.29 -4.01
N TYR A 139 8.18 -21.35 -2.72
CA TYR A 139 8.71 -22.59 -2.19
C TYR A 139 7.89 -23.04 -0.99
N ASP A 140 7.32 -24.25 -1.09
CA ASP A 140 6.52 -24.93 -0.06
C ASP A 140 7.24 -25.09 1.31
N TRP A 141 8.52 -24.73 1.44
CA TRP A 141 9.26 -24.77 2.71
C TRP A 141 9.10 -23.51 3.58
N LEU A 142 8.50 -22.42 3.07
CA LEU A 142 8.47 -21.10 3.74
C LEU A 142 7.32 -20.90 4.75
N GLU A 143 6.26 -21.73 4.71
CA GLU A 143 5.15 -21.72 5.69
C GLU A 143 5.61 -21.91 7.15
N ASN A 144 6.80 -22.49 7.35
CA ASN A 144 7.39 -22.76 8.67
C ASN A 144 8.29 -21.63 9.22
N PHE A 145 8.38 -20.48 8.56
CA PHE A 145 9.35 -19.42 8.89
C PHE A 145 8.76 -18.08 9.32
N ASN A 146 7.44 -17.97 9.54
CA ASN A 146 6.86 -16.82 10.25
C ASN A 146 7.53 -16.64 11.62
N ARG A 147 8.33 -15.58 11.75
CA ARG A 147 9.07 -15.24 12.96
C ARG A 147 8.94 -13.74 13.21
N GLU A 148 8.81 -13.37 14.48
CA GLU A 148 8.73 -11.96 14.91
C GLU A 148 10.06 -11.23 14.65
N ASP A 149 11.19 -11.96 14.66
CA ASP A 149 12.54 -11.42 14.46
C ASP A 149 13.38 -12.25 13.45
N GLY A 150 14.26 -11.57 12.72
CA GLY A 150 15.27 -12.19 11.85
C GLY A 150 14.98 -12.09 10.35
N VAL A 151 15.67 -12.92 9.57
CA VAL A 151 15.47 -13.07 8.12
C VAL A 151 14.02 -13.45 7.87
N PHE A 152 13.33 -12.75 6.96
CA PHE A 152 11.90 -12.94 6.71
C PHE A 152 11.05 -12.74 7.97
N SER A 153 11.27 -11.66 8.72
CA SER A 153 10.36 -11.28 9.79
C SER A 153 9.44 -10.15 9.36
N THR A 154 8.28 -10.07 10.01
CA THR A 154 7.26 -9.05 9.76
C THR A 154 7.87 -7.64 9.81
N ILE A 155 7.46 -6.79 8.86
CA ILE A 155 7.79 -5.37 8.87
C ILE A 155 6.50 -4.58 8.99
N ASP A 156 6.39 -3.83 10.08
CA ASP A 156 5.30 -2.90 10.34
C ASP A 156 5.60 -1.55 9.69
N GLN A 157 4.62 -1.05 8.96
CA GLN A 157 4.69 0.18 8.20
C GLN A 157 3.52 1.06 8.56
N LYS A 158 3.81 2.30 8.87
CA LYS A 158 2.82 3.36 8.96
C LYS A 158 3.13 4.41 7.91
N ILE A 159 2.20 4.64 7.00
CA ILE A 159 2.33 5.65 5.95
C ILE A 159 1.23 6.69 6.18
N THR A 160 1.60 7.95 6.31
CA THR A 160 0.63 9.05 6.50
C THR A 160 0.91 10.16 5.51
N TRP A 161 -0.09 10.56 4.74
CA TRP A 161 0.01 11.64 3.77
C TRP A 161 -1.27 12.45 3.68
N THR A 162 -1.18 13.67 3.16
CA THR A 162 -2.35 14.49 2.83
C THR A 162 -2.38 14.76 1.34
N GLU A 163 -3.52 14.50 0.70
CA GLU A 163 -3.71 14.78 -0.71
C GLU A 163 -5.03 15.48 -1.00
N ARG A 164 -5.12 16.01 -2.23
CA ARG A 164 -6.36 16.55 -2.79
C ARG A 164 -7.05 15.47 -3.61
N VAL A 165 -8.29 15.15 -3.24
CA VAL A 165 -9.16 14.27 -4.01
C VAL A 165 -10.09 15.14 -4.86
N PRO A 166 -9.98 15.10 -6.20
CA PRO A 166 -10.84 15.90 -7.08
C PRO A 166 -12.32 15.55 -6.90
N ALA A 167 -13.20 16.54 -7.06
CA ALA A 167 -14.63 16.28 -7.21
C ALA A 167 -14.90 15.52 -8.52
N GLU A 168 -15.94 14.66 -8.56
CA GLU A 168 -16.27 13.86 -9.75
C GLU A 168 -16.36 14.72 -11.03
N GLY A 169 -15.76 14.24 -12.12
CA GLY A 169 -15.87 14.85 -13.46
C GLY A 169 -14.78 15.85 -13.84
N LYS A 170 -13.62 15.84 -13.17
CA LYS A 170 -12.44 16.63 -13.54
C LYS A 170 -11.19 15.79 -13.60
#